data_AF-A0A2T1D135-F1
#
_entry.id   AF-A0A2T1D135-F1
#
_cell.length_a   1.000
_cell.length_b   1.000
_cell.length_c   1.000
_cell.angle_alpha   90.00
_cell.angle_beta   90.00
_cell.angle_gamma   90.00
#
_symmetry.space_group_name_H-M   'P 1'
#
loop_
_entity.id
_entity.type
_entity.pdbx_description
1 polymer ?
#
loop_
_entity_poly.entity_id
_entity_poly.type
_entity_poly.pdbx_seq_one_letter_code
_entity_poly.pdbx_strand_id
1 'polypeptide(L)'
;MNKSKTRDNPTVEWNQINWRKAERLTFKLQKRIYRASERGDVKAVRKLQKTLINSWSNKVLAVRRVTQDIAFLRNMRYHVTDTHS
;
A
#
# COMPACT_ATOMS: atom_id res chain seq x y z
N MET A 1 23.49 -7.74 30.23
CA MET A 1 22.30 -6.87 30.14
C MET A 1 21.52 -7.19 28.87
N ASN A 2 20.34 -7.80 29.01
CA ASN A 2 19.45 -8.10 27.89
C ASN A 2 18.73 -6.82 27.46
N LYS A 3 19.11 -6.23 26.31
CA LYS A 3 18.36 -5.13 25.71
C LYS A 3 17.11 -5.71 25.03
N SER A 4 15.95 -5.43 25.62
CA SER A 4 14.65 -5.63 24.99
C SER A 4 14.61 -4.90 23.64
N LYS A 5 14.15 -5.59 22.60
CA LYS A 5 13.88 -4.98 21.29
C LYS A 5 12.64 -4.09 21.39
N THR A 6 12.82 -2.88 21.89
CA THR A 6 11.84 -1.80 21.71
C THR A 6 11.54 -1.69 20.22
N ARG A 7 10.25 -1.68 19.85
CA ARG A 7 9.83 -1.41 18.48
C ARG A 7 10.19 0.04 18.20
N ASP A 8 11.32 0.25 17.53
CA ASP A 8 11.79 1.57 17.13
C ASP A 8 10.64 2.35 16.51
N ASN A 9 10.37 3.51 17.09
CA ASN A 9 9.33 4.44 16.66
C ASN A 9 9.51 4.72 15.16
N PRO A 10 8.60 4.29 14.26
CA PRO A 10 8.85 4.34 12.84
C PRO A 10 8.29 5.65 12.31
N THR A 11 8.85 6.78 12.72
CA THR A 11 8.77 8.01 11.92
C THR A 11 9.68 7.80 10.72
N VAL A 12 9.29 6.88 9.84
CA VAL A 12 9.98 6.67 8.56
C VAL A 12 9.61 7.85 7.70
N GLU A 13 10.59 8.71 7.43
CA GLU A 13 10.44 9.81 6.50
C GLU A 13 9.95 9.26 5.16
N TRP A 14 8.88 9.84 4.60
CA TRP A 14 8.26 9.38 3.34
C TRP A 14 9.27 9.24 2.20
N ASN A 15 10.30 10.09 2.20
CA ASN A 15 11.39 10.12 1.23
C ASN A 15 12.37 8.94 1.36
N GLN A 16 12.43 8.29 2.52
CA GLN A 16 13.31 7.14 2.79
C GLN A 16 12.64 5.78 2.47
N ILE A 17 11.36 5.79 2.14
CA ILE A 17 10.62 4.58 1.82
C ILE A 17 11.11 4.01 0.48
N ASN A 18 11.61 2.77 0.49
CA ASN A 18 11.89 2.06 -0.74
C ASN A 18 10.59 1.58 -1.40
N TRP A 19 10.03 2.44 -2.26
CA TRP A 19 8.77 2.21 -2.96
C TRP A 19 8.78 0.95 -3.82
N ARG A 20 9.86 0.71 -4.58
CA ARG A 20 10.01 -0.48 -5.43
C ARG A 20 9.94 -1.77 -4.62
N LYS A 21 10.53 -1.78 -3.42
CA LYS A 21 10.48 -2.93 -2.51
C LYS A 21 9.06 -3.15 -1.98
N ALA A 22 8.38 -2.08 -1.58
CA ALA A 22 6.99 -2.16 -1.10
C ALA A 22 6.06 -2.72 -2.18
N GLU A 23 6.16 -2.21 -3.42
CA GLU A 23 5.36 -2.66 -4.56
C GLU A 23 5.60 -4.13 -4.88
N ARG A 24 6.87 -4.54 -4.95
CA ARG A 24 7.24 -5.94 -5.23
C ARG A 24 6.69 -6.89 -4.17
N LEU A 25 6.69 -6.51 -2.89
CA LEU A 25 6.14 -7.33 -1.81
C LEU A 25 4.62 -7.46 -1.92
N THR A 26 3.93 -6.34 -2.13
CA THR A 26 2.48 -6.29 -2.34
C THR A 26 2.06 -7.14 -3.54
N PHE A 27 2.75 -6.99 -4.67
CA PHE A 27 2.49 -7.76 -5.89
C PHE A 27 2.68 -9.27 -5.70
N LYS A 28 3.74 -9.68 -4.98
CA LYS A 28 3.96 -11.10 -4.66
C LYS A 28 2.81 -11.67 -3.82
N LEU A 29 2.30 -10.92 -2.83
CA LEU A 29 1.16 -11.35 -2.01
C LEU A 29 -0.13 -11.43 -2.82
N GLN A 30 -0.41 -10.44 -3.68
CA GLN A 30 -1.56 -10.46 -4.59
C GLN A 30 -1.51 -11.69 -5.52
N LYS A 31 -0.35 -11.99 -6.11
CA LYS A 31 -0.17 -13.17 -6.95
C LYS A 31 -0.38 -14.48 -6.19
N ARG A 32 0.00 -14.55 -4.92
CA ARG A 32 -0.27 -15.72 -4.07
C ARG A 32 -1.76 -15.87 -3.75
N ILE A 33 -2.46 -14.76 -3.52
CA ILE A 33 -3.92 -14.76 -3.32
C ILE A 33 -4.60 -15.27 -4.59
N TYR A 34 -4.22 -14.77 -5.75
CA TYR A 34 -4.75 -15.22 -7.04
C TYR A 34 -4.58 -16.73 -7.23
N ARG A 35 -3.34 -17.24 -7.08
CA ARG A 35 -3.06 -18.69 -7.17
C ARG A 35 -3.79 -19.54 -6.14
N ALA A 36 -4.00 -19.01 -4.92
CA ALA A 36 -4.78 -19.72 -3.91
C ALA A 36 -6.27 -19.76 -4.28
N SER A 37 -6.78 -18.67 -4.87
CA SER A 37 -8.14 -18.59 -5.39
C SER A 37 -8.36 -19.56 -6.54
N GLU A 38 -7.43 -19.65 -7.50
CA GLU A 38 -7.50 -20.58 -8.63
C GLU A 38 -7.58 -22.05 -8.18
N ARG A 39 -6.93 -22.39 -7.06
CA ARG A 39 -6.95 -23.74 -6.47
C ARG A 39 -8.16 -24.01 -5.56
N GLY A 40 -9.06 -23.04 -5.38
CA GLY A 40 -10.20 -23.17 -4.48
C GLY A 40 -9.85 -23.18 -2.97
N ASP A 41 -8.62 -22.82 -2.59
CA ASP A 41 -8.20 -22.81 -1.19
C ASP A 41 -8.66 -21.52 -0.47
N VAL A 42 -9.94 -21.49 -0.10
CA VAL A 42 -10.58 -20.35 0.56
C VAL A 42 -9.93 -20.01 1.91
N LYS A 43 -9.43 -21.01 2.65
CA LYS A 43 -8.74 -20.78 3.93
C LYS A 43 -7.41 -20.04 3.70
N ALA A 44 -6.63 -20.46 2.71
CA ALA A 44 -5.39 -19.77 2.35
C ALA A 44 -5.65 -18.37 1.80
N VAL A 45 -6.68 -18.18 0.96
CA VAL A 45 -7.08 -16.85 0.46
C VAL A 45 -7.35 -15.89 1.61
N ARG A 46 -8.20 -16.27 2.57
CA ARG A 46 -8.53 -15.41 3.73
C ARG A 46 -7.29 -15.09 4.58
N LYS A 47 -6.42 -16.07 4.82
CA LYS A 47 -5.16 -15.86 5.56
C LYS A 47 -4.22 -14.89 4.84
N LEU A 48 -4.09 -15.04 3.52
CA LEU A 48 -3.23 -14.18 2.69
C LEU A 48 -3.80 -12.77 2.55
N GLN A 49 -5.11 -12.61 2.42
CA GLN A 49 -5.78 -11.30 2.43
C GLN A 49 -5.56 -10.57 3.76
N LYS A 50 -5.75 -11.26 4.91
CA LYS A 50 -5.46 -10.69 6.22
C LYS A 50 -3.99 -10.28 6.35
N THR A 51 -3.08 -11.05 5.76
CA THR A 51 -1.64 -10.72 5.73
C THR A 51 -1.38 -9.47 4.88
N LEU A 52 -2.01 -9.37 3.71
CA LEU A 52 -1.88 -8.23 2.81
C LEU A 52 -2.35 -6.93 3.48
N ILE A 53 -3.55 -6.93 4.08
CA ILE A 53 -4.13 -5.75 4.73
C ILE A 53 -3.27 -5.28 5.92
N ASN A 54 -2.69 -6.22 6.68
CA ASN A 54 -1.85 -5.89 7.83
C ASN A 54 -0.41 -5.48 7.46
N SER A 55 0.02 -5.69 6.22
CA SER A 55 1.36 -5.36 5.77
C SER A 55 1.60 -3.84 5.74
N TRP A 56 2.68 -3.39 6.37
CA TRP A 56 3.11 -1.99 6.32
C TRP A 56 3.32 -1.49 4.88
N SER A 57 3.93 -2.31 4.02
CA SER A 57 4.14 -1.98 2.60
C SER A 57 2.82 -1.74 1.86
N ASN A 58 1.77 -2.49 2.18
CA ASN A 58 0.46 -2.32 1.57
C ASN A 58 -0.22 -1.03 2.06
N LYS A 59 -0.12 -0.74 3.37
CA LYS A 59 -0.68 0.49 3.97
C LYS A 59 -0.04 1.75 3.39
N VAL A 60 1.29 1.79 3.32
CA VAL A 60 2.04 2.93 2.79
C VAL A 60 1.73 3.18 1.30
N LEU A 61 1.61 2.12 0.50
CA LEU A 61 1.21 2.26 -0.91
C LEU A 61 -0.23 2.74 -1.06
N ALA A 62 -1.15 2.27 -0.21
CA ALA A 62 -2.53 2.73 -0.23
C ALA A 62 -2.63 4.23 0.10
N VAL A 63 -1.90 4.70 1.12
CA VAL A 63 -1.85 6.13 1.46
C VAL A 63 -1.28 6.95 0.30
N ARG A 64 -0.13 6.55 -0.27
CA ARG A 64 0.45 7.25 -1.42
C ARG A 64 -0.51 7.34 -2.59
N ARG A 65 -1.21 6.25 -2.90
CA ARG A 65 -2.17 6.21 -4.01
C ARG A 65 -3.33 7.16 -3.78
N VAL A 66 -3.93 7.15 -2.59
CA VAL A 66 -5.00 8.08 -2.22
C VAL A 66 -4.52 9.53 -2.28
N THR A 67 -3.31 9.84 -1.79
CA THR A 67 -2.75 11.19 -1.87
C THR A 67 -2.52 11.64 -3.31
N GLN A 68 -2.00 10.75 -4.17
CA GLN A 68 -1.78 11.05 -5.59
C GLN A 68 -3.10 11.19 -6.37
N ASP A 69 -4.07 10.32 -6.11
CA ASP A 69 -5.39 10.35 -6.75
C ASP A 69 -6.17 11.60 -6.32
N ILE A 70 -6.15 11.98 -5.03
CA ILE A 70 -6.77 13.22 -4.54
C ILE A 70 -6.06 14.46 -5.12
N ALA A 71 -4.73 14.46 -5.18
CA ALA A 71 -3.98 15.56 -5.80
C ALA A 71 -4.30 15.69 -7.30
N PHE A 72 -4.47 14.56 -7.99
CA PHE A 72 -4.86 14.52 -9.39
C PHE A 72 -6.26 15.08 -9.62
N LEU A 73 -7.25 14.66 -8.81
CA LEU A 73 -8.61 15.19 -8.88
C LEU A 73 -8.68 16.67 -8.53
N ARG A 74 -7.84 17.13 -7.61
CA ARG A 74 -7.73 18.54 -7.25
C ARG A 74 -7.16 19.37 -8.40
N ASN A 75 -6.10 18.91 -9.07
CA ASN A 75 -5.53 19.60 -10.23
C ASN A 75 -6.45 19.60 -11.46
N MET A 76 -7.22 18.53 -11.69
CA MET A 76 -8.22 18.52 -12.77
C MET A 76 -9.38 19.50 -12.54
N ARG A 77 -9.76 19.76 -11.28
CA ARG A 77 -10.83 20.73 -10.96
C ARG A 77 -10.45 22.18 -11.25
N TYR A 78 -9.17 22.54 -11.14
CA TYR A 78 -8.70 23.90 -11.42
C TYR A 78 -8.65 24.23 -12.93
N HIS A 79 -8.46 23.25 -13.81
CA HIS A 79 -8.40 23.49 -15.26
C HIS A 79 -9.77 23.63 -15.95
N VAL A 80 -10.88 23.34 -15.26
CA VAL A 80 -12.25 23.46 -15.82
C VAL A 80 -12.91 24.80 -15.46
N THR A 81 -12.40 25.51 -14.44
CA THR A 81 -12.96 26.80 -14.00
C THR A 81 -12.39 28.01 -14.75
N ASP A 82 -11.34 27.85 -15.55
CA ASP A 82 -10.66 28.94 -16.26
C ASP A 82 -11.09 29.10 -17.74
N THR A 83 -12.18 28.43 -18.17
CA THR A 83 -12.70 28.56 -19.55
C THR A 83 -14.06 29.28 -19.64
N HIS A 84 -14.28 30.28 -18.80
CA HIS A 84 -15.37 31.25 -18.98
C HIS A 84 -14.82 32.67 -18.75
N SER A 85 -14.32 33.28 -19.82
CA SER A 85 -14.10 34.72 -19.97
C SER A 85 -14.57 35.13 -21.36
#